data_AF-A0A6F9AGR5-F1
#
_entry.id   AF-A0A6F9AGR5-F1
#
_cell.length_a   1.000
_cell.length_b   1.000
_cell.length_c   1.000
_cell.angle_alpha   90.00
_cell.angle_beta   90.00
_cell.angle_gamma   90.00
#
_symmetry.space_group_name_H-M   'P 1'
#
loop_
_entity.id
_entity.type
_entity.pdbx_description
1 polymer ?
#
loop_
_entity_poly.entity_id
_entity_poly.type
_entity_poly.pdbx_seq_one_letter_code
_entity_poly.pdbx_strand_id
1 'polypeptide(L)'
;MASPCWAQQLPAARAGHIDTKQHNPPMCYSVSVCLRHRRDTVSENAKQDLKDGLSLYNTDNNVGLRNAWNIIQAEWKCCGVVGYTDWHEALKEKMVPDRCCQEHYQECGRNSTNMFWTRGCYEKVEEWLDDNKHLMGTIGMCILVVQLLGMAFSMTLFQQIHRTGKKYDA
;
A
#
# COMPACT_ATOMS: atom_id res chain seq x y z
N MET A 1 38.33 9.70 -0.23
CA MET A 1 37.46 8.50 -0.21
C MET A 1 36.42 8.68 0.89
N ALA A 2 35.21 9.06 0.48
CA ALA A 2 33.92 8.99 1.15
C ALA A 2 32.97 9.80 0.26
N SER A 3 32.10 9.13 -0.48
CA SER A 3 31.27 9.76 -1.51
C SER A 3 30.05 10.45 -0.88
N PRO A 4 29.72 11.70 -1.25
CA PRO A 4 28.61 12.47 -0.70
C PRO A 4 27.38 12.55 -1.63
N CYS A 5 26.27 13.00 -1.04
CA CYS A 5 24.89 13.03 -1.55
C CYS A 5 24.64 14.09 -2.65
N TRP A 6 25.51 14.19 -3.67
CA TRP A 6 25.38 15.20 -4.75
C TRP A 6 24.95 14.66 -6.12
N ALA A 7 24.43 13.45 -6.23
CA ALA A 7 24.15 12.84 -7.54
C ALA A 7 22.77 13.14 -8.17
N GLN A 8 21.92 14.03 -7.62
CA GLN A 8 20.53 14.18 -8.13
C GLN A 8 19.91 15.58 -8.23
N GLN A 9 20.71 16.64 -8.30
CA GLN A 9 20.20 17.92 -8.81
C GLN A 9 21.12 18.48 -9.88
N LEU A 10 20.65 18.51 -11.13
CA LEU A 10 20.94 19.54 -12.16
C LEU A 10 20.01 19.27 -13.39
N PRO A 11 19.72 20.27 -14.25
CA PRO A 11 18.38 20.86 -14.33
C PRO A 11 17.76 20.81 -15.74
N ALA A 12 16.42 20.83 -15.83
CA ALA A 12 15.73 21.19 -17.07
C ALA A 12 14.51 22.06 -16.75
N ALA A 13 14.60 23.34 -17.08
CA ALA A 13 13.49 24.27 -17.05
C ALA A 13 12.51 23.98 -18.20
N ARG A 14 11.21 23.90 -17.92
CA ARG A 14 10.15 24.37 -18.82
C ARG A 14 8.89 24.73 -18.04
N ALA A 15 8.29 25.85 -18.44
CA ALA A 15 7.26 26.63 -17.77
C ALA A 15 5.94 25.89 -17.48
N GLY A 16 5.29 26.27 -16.37
CA GLY A 16 3.86 26.00 -16.12
C GLY A 16 3.52 25.74 -14.65
N HIS A 17 3.27 26.82 -13.90
CA HIS A 17 2.35 26.91 -12.75
C HIS A 17 2.17 25.64 -11.86
N ILE A 18 2.99 25.46 -10.82
CA ILE A 18 2.65 24.57 -9.68
C ILE A 18 3.06 25.24 -8.37
N ASP A 19 2.13 25.20 -7.42
CA ASP A 19 2.06 25.95 -6.18
C ASP A 19 3.26 25.86 -5.23
N THR A 20 3.45 26.97 -4.55
CA THR A 20 4.35 27.23 -3.43
C THR A 20 4.05 26.34 -2.21
N LYS A 21 4.65 25.15 -2.15
CA LYS A 21 4.94 24.45 -0.89
C LYS A 21 6.37 23.91 -0.88
N GLN A 22 7.32 24.84 -0.80
CA GLN A 22 8.65 24.61 -0.27
C GLN A 22 8.52 24.22 1.23
N HIS A 23 8.23 22.97 1.53
CA HIS A 23 8.53 22.44 2.85
C HIS A 23 10.01 22.08 2.85
N ASN A 24 10.82 22.93 3.47
CA ASN A 24 12.23 22.66 3.75
C ASN A 24 12.36 21.24 4.36
N PRO A 25 13.04 20.27 3.72
CA PRO A 25 13.22 18.96 4.33
C PRO A 25 13.99 19.13 5.64
N PRO A 26 13.62 18.43 6.73
CA PRO A 26 14.35 18.54 7.98
C PRO A 26 15.82 18.17 7.71
N MET A 27 16.75 19.04 8.13
CA MET A 27 18.18 18.73 8.07
C MET A 27 18.42 17.41 8.82
N CYS A 28 18.78 16.37 8.07
CA CYS A 28 18.98 15.01 8.56
C CYS A 28 20.28 14.89 9.38
N TYR A 29 20.30 15.40 10.61
CA TYR A 29 21.49 15.41 11.48
C TYR A 29 21.64 14.15 12.37
N SER A 30 20.65 13.25 12.39
CA SER A 30 20.66 12.03 13.20
C SER A 30 19.97 10.87 12.47
N VAL A 31 20.51 9.66 12.60
CA VAL A 31 19.92 8.43 12.04
C VAL A 31 18.48 8.23 12.54
N SER A 32 18.21 8.57 13.80
CA SER A 32 16.86 8.49 14.36
C SER A 32 15.88 9.46 13.68
N VAL A 33 16.35 10.65 13.30
CA VAL A 33 15.55 11.64 12.56
C VAL A 33 15.32 11.16 11.13
N CYS A 34 16.35 10.62 10.46
CA CYS A 34 16.22 10.02 9.13
C CYS A 34 15.21 8.86 9.11
N LEU A 35 15.29 7.93 10.07
CA LEU A 35 14.40 6.78 10.14
C LEU A 35 12.95 7.19 10.43
N ARG A 36 12.74 8.23 11.25
CA ARG A 36 11.41 8.78 11.50
C ARG A 36 10.85 9.45 10.25
N HIS A 37 11.62 10.35 9.64
CA HIS A 37 11.22 11.04 8.41
C HIS A 37 10.90 10.05 7.29
N ARG A 38 11.71 9.00 7.11
CA ARG A 38 11.46 7.97 6.10
C ARG A 38 10.17 7.21 6.36
N ARG A 39 9.82 6.91 7.63
CA ARG A 39 8.52 6.30 7.97
C ARG A 39 7.37 7.25 7.66
N ASP A 40 7.48 8.50 8.06
CA ASP A 40 6.44 9.50 7.83
C ASP A 40 6.20 9.70 6.32
N THR A 41 7.27 9.81 5.52
CA THR A 41 7.18 9.89 4.05
C THR A 41 6.56 8.64 3.43
N VAL A 42 6.89 7.44 3.92
CA VAL A 42 6.29 6.20 3.42
C VAL A 42 4.79 6.17 3.72
N SER A 43 4.37 6.60 4.91
CA SER A 43 2.96 6.71 5.28
C SER A 43 2.21 7.66 4.35
N GLU A 44 2.74 8.87 4.14
CA GLU A 44 2.08 9.87 3.30
C GLU A 44 2.01 9.45 1.84
N ASN A 45 3.08 8.86 1.30
CA ASN A 45 3.07 8.32 -0.06
C ASN A 45 2.04 7.20 -0.20
N ALA A 46 1.94 6.28 0.78
CA ALA A 46 0.95 5.22 0.76
C ALA A 46 -0.48 5.76 0.81
N LYS A 47 -0.75 6.78 1.62
CA LYS A 47 -2.06 7.46 1.64
C LYS A 47 -2.36 8.11 0.30
N GLN A 48 -1.37 8.74 -0.34
CA GLN A 48 -1.55 9.37 -1.64
C GLN A 48 -1.85 8.34 -2.73
N ASP A 49 -1.09 7.24 -2.80
CA ASP A 49 -1.31 6.15 -3.77
C ASP A 49 -2.71 5.54 -3.62
N LEU A 50 -3.18 5.39 -2.37
CA LEU A 50 -4.53 4.93 -2.08
C LEU A 50 -5.61 5.95 -2.52
N LYS A 51 -5.37 7.25 -2.32
CA LYS A 51 -6.29 8.31 -2.78
C LYS A 51 -6.37 8.38 -4.30
N ASP A 52 -5.24 8.23 -4.97
CA ASP A 52 -5.17 8.17 -6.43
C ASP A 52 -5.95 6.94 -6.93
N GLY A 53 -5.78 5.79 -6.27
CA GLY A 53 -6.58 4.58 -6.52
C GLY A 53 -8.08 4.77 -6.24
N LEU A 54 -8.44 5.56 -5.23
CA LEU A 54 -9.83 5.89 -4.92
C LEU A 54 -10.48 6.74 -6.02
N SER A 55 -9.74 7.67 -6.61
CA SER A 55 -10.24 8.52 -7.71
C SER A 55 -10.66 7.72 -8.96
N LEU A 56 -10.04 6.56 -9.16
CA LEU A 56 -10.30 5.65 -10.27
C LEU A 56 -11.50 4.70 -10.02
N TYR A 57 -12.12 4.77 -8.84
CA TYR A 57 -13.20 3.86 -8.43
C TYR A 57 -14.42 3.92 -9.36
N ASN A 58 -14.79 5.11 -9.84
CA ASN A 58 -15.96 5.31 -10.71
C ASN A 58 -15.64 5.15 -12.21
N THR A 59 -14.41 4.77 -12.58
CA THR A 59 -14.05 4.55 -13.98
C THR A 59 -14.47 3.15 -14.44
N ASP A 60 -15.23 3.05 -15.53
CA ASP A 60 -15.83 1.80 -16.01
C ASP A 60 -14.81 0.68 -16.32
N ASN A 61 -13.58 1.05 -16.69
CA ASN A 61 -12.52 0.09 -17.01
C ASN A 61 -11.83 -0.53 -15.78
N ASN A 62 -12.19 -0.11 -14.55
CA ASN A 62 -11.49 -0.50 -13.32
C ASN A 62 -12.36 -1.36 -12.37
N VAL A 63 -13.17 -2.28 -12.93
CA VAL A 63 -14.05 -3.17 -12.14
C VAL A 63 -13.29 -3.95 -11.06
N GLY A 64 -12.06 -4.40 -11.35
CA GLY A 64 -11.20 -5.09 -10.38
C GLY A 64 -10.82 -4.21 -9.18
N LEU A 65 -10.45 -2.95 -9.43
CA LEU A 65 -10.11 -1.99 -8.39
C LEU A 65 -11.33 -1.63 -7.55
N ARG A 66 -12.49 -1.42 -8.20
CA ARG A 66 -13.76 -1.20 -7.53
C ARG A 66 -14.13 -2.34 -6.59
N ASN A 67 -13.96 -3.58 -7.06
CA ASN A 67 -14.21 -4.77 -6.24
C ASN A 67 -13.25 -4.88 -5.05
N ALA A 68 -11.96 -4.59 -5.26
CA ALA A 68 -10.97 -4.59 -4.18
C ALA A 68 -11.34 -3.58 -3.07
N TRP A 69 -11.71 -2.35 -3.44
CA TRP A 69 -12.19 -1.34 -2.50
C TRP A 69 -13.44 -1.77 -1.74
N ASN A 70 -14.37 -2.43 -2.43
CA ASN A 70 -15.60 -2.95 -1.80
C ASN A 70 -15.32 -4.07 -0.79
N ILE A 71 -14.40 -4.97 -1.12
CA ILE A 71 -14.00 -6.07 -0.21
C ILE A 71 -13.29 -5.51 1.02
N ILE A 72 -12.31 -4.63 0.81
CA ILE A 72 -11.54 -4.06 1.92
C ILE A 72 -12.44 -3.32 2.89
N GLN A 73 -13.32 -2.45 2.40
CA GLN A 73 -14.20 -1.67 3.28
C GLN A 73 -15.21 -2.54 4.02
N ALA A 74 -15.72 -3.60 3.38
CA ALA A 74 -16.65 -4.53 4.01
C ALA A 74 -15.97 -5.41 5.09
N GLU A 75 -14.77 -5.91 4.82
CA GLU A 75 -14.04 -6.80 5.73
C GLU A 75 -13.47 -6.02 6.93
N TRP A 76 -12.87 -4.86 6.65
CA TRP A 76 -12.14 -4.07 7.65
C TRP A 76 -13.01 -3.00 8.34
N LYS A 77 -14.28 -2.88 7.95
CA LYS A 77 -15.25 -1.97 8.58
C LYS A 77 -14.73 -0.53 8.65
N CYS A 78 -14.28 -0.04 7.51
CA CYS A 78 -13.67 1.28 7.33
C CYS A 78 -14.24 1.96 6.08
N CYS A 79 -14.08 3.27 5.96
CA CYS A 79 -14.52 4.01 4.79
C CYS A 79 -13.52 5.08 4.37
N GLY A 80 -13.13 5.06 3.10
CA GLY A 80 -12.13 5.97 2.55
C GLY A 80 -10.72 5.63 3.03
N VAL A 81 -9.75 6.49 2.68
CA VAL A 81 -8.33 6.24 2.97
C VAL A 81 -7.99 6.70 4.38
N VAL A 82 -8.12 8.00 4.63
CA VAL A 82 -7.95 8.65 5.93
C VAL A 82 -9.30 8.81 6.62
N GLY A 83 -10.37 8.99 5.83
CA GLY A 83 -11.73 9.00 6.34
C GLY A 83 -12.76 9.04 5.23
N TYR A 84 -14.03 8.99 5.60
CA TYR A 84 -15.15 8.93 4.66
C TYR A 84 -15.20 10.14 3.70
N THR A 85 -14.65 11.28 4.09
CA THR A 85 -14.63 12.51 3.27
C THR A 85 -13.81 12.36 2.00
N ASP A 86 -12.88 11.40 1.94
CA ASP A 86 -12.09 11.13 0.72
C ASP A 86 -13.01 10.72 -0.45
N TRP A 87 -14.17 10.13 -0.16
CA TRP A 87 -15.18 9.80 -1.19
C TRP A 87 -15.84 11.03 -1.81
N HIS A 88 -15.96 12.13 -1.07
CA HIS A 88 -16.55 13.35 -1.62
C HIS A 88 -15.69 13.93 -2.75
N GLU A 89 -14.37 13.77 -2.65
CA GLU A 89 -13.42 14.16 -3.68
C GLU A 89 -13.44 13.17 -4.86
N ALA A 90 -13.46 11.86 -4.58
CA ALA A 90 -13.43 10.81 -5.59
C ALA A 90 -14.71 10.71 -6.43
N LEU A 91 -15.89 10.84 -5.81
CA LEU A 91 -17.20 10.69 -6.46
C LEU A 91 -17.82 12.03 -6.89
N LYS A 92 -17.24 13.16 -6.47
CA LYS A 92 -17.77 14.53 -6.69
C LYS A 92 -19.20 14.75 -6.16
N GLU A 93 -19.70 13.82 -5.36
CA GLU A 93 -21.00 13.85 -4.70
C GLU A 93 -20.77 13.65 -3.21
N LYS A 94 -21.66 14.19 -2.36
CA LYS A 94 -21.62 13.96 -0.90
C LYS A 94 -22.18 12.58 -0.56
N MET A 95 -21.60 11.53 -1.13
CA MET A 95 -22.01 10.15 -0.94
C MET A 95 -20.81 9.24 -0.73
N VAL A 96 -21.06 8.11 -0.09
CA VAL A 96 -20.12 7.00 0.05
C VAL A 96 -20.70 5.74 -0.61
N PRO A 97 -19.87 4.77 -1.01
CA PRO A 97 -20.38 3.48 -1.48
C PRO A 97 -21.15 2.72 -0.39
N ASP A 98 -22.17 1.94 -0.77
CA ASP A 98 -22.99 1.18 0.19
C ASP A 98 -22.19 0.20 1.06
N ARG A 99 -21.03 -0.27 0.59
CA ARG A 99 -20.14 -1.15 1.37
C ARG A 99 -19.48 -0.46 2.56
N CYS A 100 -19.48 0.87 2.63
CA CYS A 100 -19.05 1.64 3.80
C CYS A 100 -20.06 1.65 4.95
N CYS A 101 -21.27 1.14 4.73
CA CYS A 101 -22.35 1.24 5.71
C CYS A 101 -22.30 0.12 6.75
N GLN A 102 -22.69 0.46 7.98
CA GLN A 102 -22.69 -0.45 9.13
C GLN A 102 -23.85 -1.44 9.09
N GLU A 103 -25.02 -0.99 8.61
CA GLU A 103 -26.21 -1.82 8.43
C GLU A 103 -26.55 -1.97 6.94
N HIS A 104 -27.18 -3.10 6.59
CA HIS A 104 -27.61 -3.40 5.23
C HIS A 104 -28.88 -2.61 4.86
N TYR A 105 -28.78 -1.28 4.87
CA TYR A 105 -29.79 -0.39 4.33
C TYR A 105 -29.42 0.02 2.91
N GLN A 106 -30.33 -0.14 1.96
CA GLN A 106 -30.16 0.40 0.60
C GLN A 106 -30.02 1.92 0.67
N GLU A 107 -29.07 2.50 -0.10
CA GLU A 107 -28.84 3.95 -0.23
C GLU A 107 -28.38 4.66 1.06
N CYS A 108 -27.81 3.92 2.01
CA CYS A 108 -27.21 4.45 3.24
C CYS A 108 -26.12 5.51 2.96
N GLY A 109 -25.42 5.41 1.82
CA GLY A 109 -24.40 6.37 1.43
C GLY A 109 -24.96 7.70 0.92
N ARG A 110 -26.24 7.76 0.51
CA ARG A 110 -26.89 8.95 -0.06
C ARG A 110 -27.72 9.71 0.97
N ASN A 111 -28.29 9.00 1.95
CA ASN A 111 -29.11 9.55 3.00
C ASN A 111 -28.30 9.60 4.30
N SER A 112 -27.67 10.74 4.59
CA SER A 112 -26.64 10.98 5.64
C SER A 112 -27.11 10.80 7.10
N THR A 113 -27.81 9.71 7.38
CA THR A 113 -27.93 9.13 8.70
C THR A 113 -26.55 8.54 8.98
N ASN A 114 -25.88 8.90 10.08
CA ASN A 114 -24.48 8.55 10.42
C ASN A 114 -24.21 7.04 10.61
N MET A 115 -24.75 6.17 9.77
CA MET A 115 -24.69 4.71 9.81
C MET A 115 -23.57 4.17 8.89
N PHE A 116 -22.52 4.94 8.65
CA PHE A 116 -21.34 4.51 7.90
C PHE A 116 -20.07 4.60 8.77
N TRP A 117 -19.06 3.83 8.41
CA TRP A 117 -17.77 3.86 9.10
C TRP A 117 -17.09 5.21 8.89
N THR A 118 -16.81 5.94 9.98
CA THR A 118 -16.14 7.24 9.90
C THR A 118 -14.62 7.13 9.86
N ARG A 119 -14.07 6.00 10.33
CA ARG A 119 -12.64 5.72 10.34
C ARG A 119 -12.13 5.35 8.94
N GLY A 120 -10.96 5.87 8.60
CA GLY A 120 -10.25 5.53 7.37
C GLY A 120 -9.67 4.13 7.40
N CYS A 121 -9.57 3.50 6.22
CA CYS A 121 -9.00 2.17 6.09
C CYS A 121 -7.49 2.13 6.37
N TYR A 122 -6.76 3.23 6.12
CA TYR A 122 -5.33 3.29 6.38
C TYR A 122 -5.01 3.09 7.88
N GLU A 123 -5.68 3.87 8.73
CA GLU A 123 -5.53 3.78 10.20
C GLU A 123 -5.89 2.37 10.69
N LYS A 124 -6.95 1.77 10.13
CA LYS A 124 -7.40 0.44 10.57
C LYS A 124 -6.43 -0.67 10.19
N VAL A 125 -5.81 -0.56 9.01
CA VAL A 125 -4.74 -1.47 8.58
C VAL A 125 -3.48 -1.26 9.44
N GLU A 126 -3.11 -0.02 9.74
CA GLU A 126 -1.96 0.29 10.60
C GLU A 126 -2.13 -0.29 12.01
N GLU A 127 -3.31 -0.09 12.62
CA GLU A 127 -3.68 -0.65 13.92
C GLU A 127 -3.61 -2.18 13.90
N TRP A 128 -4.19 -2.81 12.88
CA TRP A 128 -4.14 -4.27 12.75
C TRP A 128 -2.71 -4.79 12.55
N LEU A 129 -1.89 -4.09 11.77
CA LEU A 129 -0.49 -4.47 11.55
C LEU A 129 0.33 -4.37 12.83
N ASP A 130 0.11 -3.34 13.66
CA ASP A 130 0.84 -3.22 14.93
C ASP A 130 0.40 -4.29 15.95
N ASP A 131 -0.91 -4.57 16.01
CA ASP A 131 -1.49 -5.60 16.86
C ASP A 131 -1.05 -7.02 16.45
N ASN A 132 -0.92 -7.26 15.13
CA ASN A 132 -0.66 -8.59 14.56
C ASN A 132 0.77 -8.75 13.99
N LYS A 133 1.70 -7.85 14.32
CA LYS A 133 3.08 -7.91 13.79
C LYS A 133 3.80 -9.23 14.08
N HIS A 134 3.48 -9.88 15.21
CA HIS A 134 4.01 -11.20 15.54
C HIS A 134 3.53 -12.26 14.55
N LEU A 135 2.24 -12.28 14.24
CA LEU A 135 1.65 -13.20 13.27
C LEU A 135 2.26 -13.01 11.88
N MET A 136 2.35 -11.76 11.41
CA MET A 136 2.97 -11.41 10.13
C MET A 136 4.44 -11.83 10.07
N GLY A 137 5.20 -11.64 11.15
CA GLY A 137 6.58 -12.07 11.26
C GLY A 137 6.73 -13.59 11.15
N THR A 138 5.86 -14.35 11.82
CA THR A 138 5.87 -15.82 11.74
C THR A 138 5.56 -16.31 10.33
N ILE A 139 4.53 -15.77 9.67
CA ILE A 139 4.18 -16.15 8.29
C ILE A 139 5.36 -15.88 7.35
N GLY A 140 6.00 -14.71 7.46
CA GLY A 140 7.18 -14.37 6.66
C GLY A 140 8.34 -15.34 6.87
N MET A 141 8.62 -15.72 8.13
CA MET A 141 9.68 -16.67 8.44
C MET A 141 9.39 -18.07 7.85
N CYS A 142 8.15 -18.53 7.92
CA CYS A 142 7.75 -19.81 7.31
C CYS A 142 7.96 -19.81 5.79
N ILE A 143 7.59 -18.73 5.11
CA ILE A 143 7.79 -18.59 3.66
C ILE A 143 9.28 -18.62 3.31
N LEU A 144 10.13 -17.91 4.08
CA LEU A 144 11.58 -17.91 3.86
C LEU A 144 12.19 -19.31 4.00
N VAL A 145 11.79 -20.07 5.01
CA VAL A 145 12.28 -21.45 5.21
C VAL A 145 11.88 -22.35 4.04
N VAL A 146 10.61 -22.31 3.62
CA VAL A 146 10.12 -23.10 2.48
C VAL A 146 10.86 -22.72 1.20
N GLN A 147 11.10 -21.43 0.98
CA GLN A 147 11.84 -20.94 -0.18
C GLN A 147 13.28 -21.50 -0.22
N LEU A 148 13.99 -21.49 0.92
CA LEU A 148 15.35 -22.02 1.01
C LEU A 148 15.40 -23.54 0.79
N LEU A 149 14.45 -24.27 1.36
CA LEU A 149 14.32 -25.71 1.12
C LEU A 149 14.03 -26.01 -0.35
N GLY A 150 13.14 -25.24 -0.97
CA GLY A 150 12.83 -25.34 -2.40
C GLY A 150 14.07 -25.15 -3.28
N MET A 151 14.85 -24.09 -3.02
CA MET A 151 16.11 -23.84 -3.74
C MET A 151 17.12 -24.97 -3.54
N ALA A 152 17.26 -25.49 -2.32
CA ALA A 152 18.16 -26.61 -2.02
C ALA A 152 17.73 -27.88 -2.78
N PHE A 153 16.44 -28.23 -2.74
CA PHE A 153 15.92 -29.38 -3.46
C PHE A 153 16.09 -29.26 -4.97
N SER A 154 15.79 -28.09 -5.56
CA SER A 154 16.01 -27.85 -6.99
C SER A 154 17.47 -28.06 -7.39
N MET A 155 18.43 -27.57 -6.59
CA MET A 155 19.85 -27.78 -6.84
C MET A 155 20.25 -29.25 -6.74
N THR A 156 19.78 -29.97 -5.72
CA THR A 156 20.09 -31.40 -5.57
C THR A 156 19.54 -32.24 -6.73
N LEU A 157 18.31 -31.98 -7.17
CA LEU A 157 17.70 -32.67 -8.32
C LEU A 157 18.45 -32.38 -9.61
N PHE A 158 18.80 -31.11 -9.87
CA PHE A 158 19.58 -30.73 -11.05
C PHE A 158 20.93 -31.44 -11.10
N GLN A 159 21.64 -31.51 -9.96
CA GLN A 159 22.90 -32.22 -9.87
C GLN A 159 22.76 -33.72 -10.12
N GLN A 160 21.70 -34.35 -9.61
CA GLN A 160 21.45 -35.78 -9.84
C GLN A 160 21.17 -36.08 -11.32
N ILE A 161 20.35 -35.28 -11.99
CA ILE A 161 20.04 -35.43 -13.42
C ILE A 161 21.29 -35.23 -14.27
N HIS A 162 22.07 -34.18 -14.01
CA HIS A 162 23.31 -33.92 -14.76
C HIS A 162 24.36 -35.03 -14.58
N ARG A 163 24.53 -35.53 -13.35
CA ARG A 163 25.42 -36.68 -13.09
C ARG A 163 24.95 -37.95 -13.79
N THR A 164 23.64 -38.17 -13.87
CA THR A 164 23.06 -39.32 -14.54
C THR A 164 23.25 -39.22 -16.06
N GLY A 165 23.05 -38.04 -16.67
CA GLY A 165 23.32 -37.81 -18.10
C GLY A 165 24.77 -38.13 -18.48
N LYS A 166 25.75 -37.63 -17.71
CA LYS A 166 27.18 -37.92 -17.95
C LYS A 166 27.55 -39.41 -17.91
N LYS A 167 26.77 -40.25 -17.21
CA LYS A 167 27.00 -41.71 -17.19
C LYS A 167 26.50 -42.42 -18.44
N TYR A 168 25.54 -41.85 -19.17
CA TYR A 168 25.02 -42.44 -20.40
C TYR A 168 25.83 -42.06 -21.64
N ASP A 169 26.63 -40.98 -21.57
CA ASP A 169 27.51 -40.50 -22.64
C ASP A 169 28.95 -41.08 -22.57
N ALA A 170 29.25 -41.94 -21.60
CA ALA A 170 30.55 -42.59 -21.39
C ALA A 170 30.46 -44.10 -21.61
#